data_AF-A0A822FZE3-F1
#
_entry.id   AF-A0A822FZE3-F1
#
_cell.length_a   1.000
_cell.length_b   1.000
_cell.length_c   1.000
_cell.angle_alpha   90.00
_cell.angle_beta   90.00
_cell.angle_gamma   90.00
#
_symmetry.space_group_name_H-M   'P 1'
#
loop_
_entity.id
_entity.type
_entity.pdbx_description
1 polymer ?
#
loop_
_entity_poly.entity_id
_entity_poly.type
_entity_poly.pdbx_seq_one_letter_code
_entity_poly.pdbx_strand_id
1 'polypeptide(L)' 'MPGVTFKNYKLIMNNVENLRALSQLSENELTTIMGNSKQASLLYNFIHKQKGDLVLDIKTKATSNNIWKKRR' A
#
# COMPACT_ATOMS: atom_id res chain seq x y z
N MET A 1 -5.39 -1.47 -3.95
CA MET A 1 -4.08 -0.81 -4.04
C MET A 1 -3.55 -0.61 -2.63
N PRO A 2 -2.23 -0.79 -2.39
CA PRO A 2 -1.63 -0.57 -1.08
C PRO A 2 -1.80 0.89 -0.65
N GLY A 3 -2.10 1.11 0.63
CA GLY A 3 -2.36 2.45 1.18
C GLY A 3 -3.76 3.02 0.88
N VAL A 4 -4.53 2.47 -0.07
CA VAL A 4 -5.90 2.92 -0.34
C VAL A 4 -6.88 2.27 0.64
N THR A 5 -7.73 3.08 1.25
CA THR A 5 -8.77 2.71 2.22
C THR A 5 -10.09 3.35 1.84
N PHE A 6 -11.21 2.89 2.41
CA PHE A 6 -12.53 3.47 2.14
C PHE A 6 -12.59 4.98 2.43
N LYS A 7 -11.86 5.45 3.44
CA LYS A 7 -11.83 6.86 3.84
C LYS A 7 -11.09 7.74 2.83
N ASN A 8 -9.91 7.30 2.39
CA ASN A 8 -9.08 8.11 1.47
C ASN A 8 -9.45 7.91 -0.01
N TYR A 9 -10.11 6.81 -0.38
CA TYR A 9 -10.53 6.55 -1.76
C TYR A 9 -11.43 7.67 -2.31
N LYS A 10 -12.42 8.12 -1.51
CA LYS A 10 -13.33 9.20 -1.91
C LYS A 10 -12.57 10.52 -2.10
N LEU A 11 -11.55 10.78 -1.28
CA LEU A 11 -10.69 11.95 -1.42
C LEU A 11 -9.86 11.87 -2.71
N ILE A 12 -9.28 10.71 -3.01
CA ILE A 12 -8.51 10.49 -4.23
C ILE A 12 -9.39 10.71 -5.48
N MET A 13 -10.57 10.08 -5.53
CA MET A 13 -11.47 10.19 -6.68
C MET A 13 -12.03 11.61 -6.88
N ASN A 14 -12.16 12.40 -5.81
CA ASN A 14 -12.62 13.78 -5.91
C ASN A 14 -11.51 14.75 -6.35
N ASN A 15 -10.25 14.43 -6.11
CA ASN A 15 -9.10 15.31 -6.41
C ASN A 15 -8.38 14.92 -7.71
N VAL A 16 -8.71 13.78 -8.31
CA VAL A 16 -8.00 13.24 -9.46
C VAL A 16 -8.98 12.83 -10.55
N GLU A 17 -8.82 13.39 -11.75
CA GLU A 17 -9.73 13.14 -12.87
C GLU A 17 -9.63 11.72 -13.43
N ASN A 18 -8.41 11.16 -13.49
CA ASN A 18 -8.13 9.89 -14.16
C ASN A 18 -6.91 9.18 -13.55
N LEU A 19 -6.77 7.87 -13.82
CA LEU A 19 -5.62 7.07 -13.37
C LEU A 19 -4.26 7.62 -13.85
N ARG A 20 -4.22 8.26 -15.04
CA ARG A 20 -3.00 8.92 -15.53
C ARG A 20 -2.58 10.08 -14.63
N ALA A 21 -3.54 10.93 -14.24
CA ALA A 21 -3.27 12.05 -13.35
C ALA A 21 -2.79 11.54 -11.98
N LEU A 22 -3.39 10.46 -11.46
CA LEU A 22 -2.96 9.82 -10.21
C LEU A 22 -1.48 9.39 -10.26
N SER A 23 -1.04 8.88 -11.41
CA SER A 23 0.34 8.40 -11.59
C SER A 23 1.37 9.52 -11.73
N GLN A 24 0.96 10.74 -12.01
CA GLN A 24 1.86 11.89 -12.18
C GLN A 24 2.01 12.71 -10.90
N LEU A 25 1.20 12.44 -9.87
CA LEU A 25 1.27 13.12 -8.58
C LEU A 25 2.56 12.78 -7.83
N SER A 26 3.13 13.79 -7.21
CA SER A 26 4.24 13.63 -6.27
C SER A 26 3.76 12.97 -4.96
N GLU A 27 4.70 12.38 -4.21
CA GLU A 27 4.39 11.79 -2.91
C GLU A 27 3.78 12.83 -1.95
N ASN A 28 4.27 14.07 -1.98
CA ASN A 28 3.76 15.18 -1.16
C ASN A 28 2.30 15.51 -1.48
N GLU A 29 1.92 15.59 -2.76
CA GLU A 29 0.53 15.83 -3.17
C GLU A 29 -0.38 14.65 -2.80
N LEU A 30 0.12 13.41 -2.88
CA LEU A 30 -0.62 12.26 -2.37
C LEU A 30 -0.80 12.33 -0.85
N THR A 31 0.20 12.81 -0.09
CA THR A 31 0.05 12.99 1.36
C THR A 31 -1.01 14.02 1.71
N THR A 32 -1.11 15.12 0.96
CA THR A 32 -2.09 16.19 1.22
C THR A 32 -3.50 15.73 0.88
N ILE A 33 -3.70 15.00 -0.22
CA ILE A 33 -4.99 14.44 -0.62
C ILE A 33 -5.46 13.35 0.35
N MET A 34 -4.56 12.43 0.72
CA MET A 34 -4.91 11.28 1.57
C MET A 34 -4.93 11.61 3.06
N GLY A 35 -4.31 12.72 3.47
CA GLY A 35 -4.18 13.14 4.87
C GLY A 35 -3.30 12.22 5.73
N ASN A 36 -2.58 11.27 5.12
CA ASN A 36 -1.74 10.30 5.82
C ASN A 36 -0.49 9.95 5.00
N SER A 37 0.66 10.41 5.49
CA SER A 37 1.97 10.20 4.87
C SER A 37 2.32 8.71 4.67
N LYS A 38 2.02 7.83 5.63
CA LYS A 38 2.34 6.39 5.50
C LYS A 38 1.54 5.74 4.36
N GLN A 39 0.28 6.10 4.21
CA GLN A 39 -0.59 5.54 3.18
C GLN A 39 -0.23 6.05 1.78
N ALA A 40 0.09 7.34 1.68
CA ALA A 40 0.58 7.95 0.45
C ALA A 40 1.90 7.34 -0.01
N SER A 41 2.85 7.12 0.89
CA SER A 41 4.13 6.47 0.55
C SER A 41 3.94 5.04 0.02
N LEU A 42 3.03 4.26 0.62
CA LEU A 42 2.71 2.91 0.12
C LEU A 42 2.11 2.93 -1.29
N LEU A 43 1.23 3.91 -1.57
CA LEU A 43 0.62 4.06 -2.88
C LEU A 43 1.62 4.56 -3.92
N TYR A 44 2.40 5.59 -3.58
CA TYR A 44 3.41 6.19 -4.45
C TYR A 44 4.47 5.15 -4.86
N ASN A 45 4.99 4.40 -3.87
CA ASN A 45 5.92 3.32 -4.13
C ASN A 45 5.31 2.23 -5.02
N PHE A 46 4.03 1.90 -4.85
CA PHE A 46 3.38 0.91 -5.70
C PHE A 46 3.21 1.37 -7.15
N ILE A 47 2.89 2.64 -7.36
CA ILE A 47 2.72 3.23 -8.70
C ILE A 47 4.06 3.36 -9.43
N HIS A 48 5.12 3.75 -8.72
CA HIS A 48 6.44 4.06 -9.30
C HIS A 48 7.43 2.89 -9.25
N LYS A 49 7.14 1.80 -8.55
CA LYS A 49 7.99 0.60 -8.57
C LYS A 49 7.95 -0.05 -9.96
N GLN A 50 9.12 -0.27 -10.53
CA GLN A 50 9.24 -1.05 -11.76
C GLN A 50 9.01 -2.54 -11.46
N LYS A 51 8.47 -3.25 -12.46
CA LYS A 51 8.02 -4.65 -12.38
C LYS A 51 9.10 -5.64 -11.90
N GLY A 52 10.39 -5.25 -11.89
CA GLY A 52 11.52 -6.04 -11.41
C GLY A 52 11.68 -6.14 -9.89
N ASP A 53 11.05 -5.26 -9.10
CA ASP A 53 11.24 -5.20 -7.65
C ASP A 53 10.25 -6.06 -6.84
N LEU A 54 9.38 -6.82 -7.51
CA LEU A 54 8.36 -7.65 -6.86
C LEU A 54 8.91 -8.93 -6.21
N VAL A 55 10.22 -9.18 -6.29
CA VAL A 55 10.83 -10.47 -5.90
C VAL A 55 11.14 -10.59 -4.40
N LEU A 56 11.15 -9.51 -3.59
CA LEU A 56 11.82 -9.56 -2.28
C LEU A 56 10.97 -9.62 -1.00
N ASP A 57 9.63 -9.56 -1.05
CA ASP A 57 8.85 -9.42 0.21
C ASP A 57 7.83 -10.54 0.49
N ILE A 58 8.09 -11.79 0.06
CA ILE A 58 7.42 -12.95 0.67
C ILE A 58 8.14 -13.31 1.97
N LYS A 59 8.00 -12.49 3.02
CA LYS A 59 8.24 -12.96 4.39
C LYS A 59 7.09 -13.87 4.79
N THR A 60 7.19 -15.16 4.46
CA THR A 60 6.39 -16.22 5.07
C THR A 60 6.59 -16.14 6.58
N LYS A 61 5.64 -15.57 7.31
CA LYS A 61 5.54 -15.85 8.74
C LYS A 61 5.07 -17.29 8.85
N ALA A 62 6.01 -18.22 8.92
CA ALA A 62 5.73 -19.57 9.37
C ALA A 62 5.27 -19.45 10.84
N THR A 63 3.96 -19.42 11.06
CA THR A 63 3.39 -19.59 12.39
C THR A 63 3.68 -21.03 12.81
N SER A 64 4.76 -21.24 13.56
CA SER A 64 5.06 -22.53 14.18
C SER A 64 4.01 -22.79 15.27
N ASN A 65 2.91 -23.45 14.91
CA ASN A 65 1.90 -23.91 15.86
C ASN A 65 2.44 -25.07 16.70
N ASN A 66 3.23 -24.77 17.73
CA ASN A 66 3.59 -25.73 18.77
C ASN A 66 2.50 -25.73 19.87
N ILE A 67 1.28 -26.18 19.54
CA ILE A 67 0.16 -26.30 20.50
C ILE A 67 -0.15 -27.76 20.89
N TRP A 68 0.58 -28.74 20.36
CA TRP A 68 0.32 -30.17 20.64
C TRP A 68 1.54 -30.95 21.14
N LYS A 69 2.23 -30.46 22.18
CA LYS A 69 3.12 -31.31 22.98
C LYS A 69 2.68 -31.37 24.44
N LYS A 70 1.48 -31.92 24.66
CA LYS A 70 1.11 -32.50 25.96
C LYS A 70 0.19 -33.69 25.74
N ARG A 71 0.71 -34.89 26.08
CA ARG A 71 0.04 -36.14 26.47
C ARG A 71 0.65 -37.38 25.81
N ARG A 72 1.73 -37.87 26.40
CA ARG A 72 1.77 -39.23 26.98
C ARG A 72 2.97 -39.33 27.92
#